data_AF-A0A6G3Z4J4-F1
#
_entry.id   AF-A0A6G3Z4J4-F1
#
_cell.length_a   1.000
_cell.length_b   1.000
_cell.length_c   1.000
_cell.angle_alpha   90.00
_cell.angle_beta   90.00
_cell.angle_gamma   90.00
#
_symmetry.space_group_name_H-M   'P 1'
#
loop_
_entity.id
_entity.type
_entity.pdbx_description
1 polymer ?
#
loop_
_entity_poly.entity_id
_entity_poly.type
_entity_poly.pdbx_seq_one_letter_code
_entity_poly.pdbx_strand_id
1 'polypeptide(L)'
;MRQRFLFVFLKFAVRSIQRLAPGVICGGAIALGASPGLAVEQVTLQMGPAKTTIQVSDLETFSKTGQVPPRLEWYRPFLNPTVQATLQNRLSIEPAIRDRVIQDLTASSNGHALVDLLADVAPSLSPEVLQTALQAAAETESGVTAISLLQVLPGETLVLEGKALFSLFSQLGLSYLEQTALGNVLNNELESSFQAPLSTQLQPSMPGNYTTERWSVSFRDHERDRVIPVDLYWTTDTQGPLVVLSHGFGADRRFLAYLAEHLASNGLTVVAVEHPGSNVDALVKEDGSLMPTHEFVERPRDVSFILDRLEDLNKNSFFLQGRLNLDQVTLIGHSLGGYTGLVLAGGRLDPLALQTFCADLTVGASSPADWLQCAATDADLASGDLADSRVTQLVVMNPLAGRIFGDTGLRHVKVPTLFLTSTSDSITSVSEQQLQPFNQLSGPRALVAVIGGTHLSVGDPENINPALTQVPFMPELPAEETSQLRQYLNGAVLSFVMQQTKAAKRYQPFLSPEYAYRFSTPALPIRYSDRLPTSLNRWLSSREVLNRRLTPALKSLASLLHLEFIDAQHRIATLRQDAIAQMPMSPLNLSARLPRSLVFYQAAHNQTNRESSHQAESRL
;
A
#
# COMPACT_ATOMS: atom_id res chain seq x y z
N MET A 1 32.24 -5.03 -49.30
CA MET A 1 33.67 -5.38 -49.46
C MET A 1 34.07 -6.31 -48.33
N ARG A 2 34.40 -7.57 -48.70
CA ARG A 2 35.32 -8.54 -48.08
C ARG A 2 35.33 -8.64 -46.53
N GLN A 3 34.82 -9.68 -45.86
CA GLN A 3 35.09 -11.13 -46.00
C GLN A 3 36.58 -11.52 -46.08
N ARG A 4 37.00 -12.35 -45.11
CA ARG A 4 38.13 -13.32 -45.14
C ARG A 4 39.54 -12.81 -44.80
N PHE A 5 39.95 -13.18 -43.58
CA PHE A 5 41.28 -13.67 -43.21
C PHE A 5 41.05 -14.75 -42.14
N LEU A 6 41.66 -15.92 -42.11
CA LEU A 6 42.39 -16.72 -43.07
C LEU A 6 42.46 -18.11 -42.43
N PHE A 7 41.91 -19.10 -43.13
CA PHE A 7 42.03 -20.53 -42.81
C PHE A 7 43.39 -21.02 -43.34
N VAL A 8 44.25 -21.49 -42.44
CA VAL A 8 45.50 -22.23 -42.68
C VAL A 8 45.67 -23.05 -41.39
N PHE A 9 45.62 -24.37 -41.29
CA PHE A 9 45.83 -25.48 -42.23
C PHE A 9 45.13 -26.72 -41.63
N LEU A 10 44.41 -27.48 -42.45
CA LEU A 10 44.01 -28.86 -42.15
C LEU A 10 44.61 -29.74 -43.25
N LYS A 11 45.14 -30.90 -42.86
CA LYS A 11 45.50 -32.07 -43.69
C LYS A 11 46.80 -32.00 -44.48
N PHE A 12 47.83 -32.60 -43.89
CA PHE A 12 48.79 -33.42 -44.65
C PHE A 12 48.47 -34.92 -44.45
N ALA A 13 48.76 -35.66 -45.51
CA ALA A 13 48.18 -36.92 -45.92
C ALA A 13 48.65 -38.18 -45.17
N VAL A 14 47.77 -39.18 -45.29
CA VAL A 14 47.91 -40.63 -45.07
C VAL A 14 49.13 -41.24 -45.79
N ARG A 15 49.91 -42.09 -45.08
CA ARG A 15 50.33 -43.46 -45.47
C ARG A 15 51.48 -43.95 -44.57
N SER A 16 51.26 -45.04 -43.83
CA SER A 16 52.10 -46.25 -43.82
C SER A 16 51.54 -47.28 -42.84
N ILE A 17 51.57 -48.54 -43.27
CA ILE A 17 50.83 -49.70 -42.79
C ILE A 17 51.81 -50.68 -42.09
N GLN A 18 51.33 -51.30 -41.00
CA GLN A 18 51.62 -52.65 -40.47
C GLN A 18 52.81 -52.97 -39.53
N ARG A 19 52.45 -53.88 -38.59
CA ARG A 19 53.20 -54.85 -37.74
C ARG A 19 53.56 -54.29 -36.35
N LEU A 20 53.05 -54.78 -35.21
CA LEU A 20 52.77 -56.15 -34.74
C LEU A 20 51.55 -56.22 -33.77
N ALA A 21 51.03 -57.44 -33.58
CA ALA A 21 49.72 -57.81 -33.01
C ALA A 21 49.71 -57.97 -31.45
N PRO A 22 48.74 -58.69 -30.82
CA PRO A 22 47.61 -58.14 -30.07
C PRO A 22 47.65 -58.42 -28.55
N GLY A 23 47.02 -57.56 -27.74
CA GLY A 23 46.97 -57.71 -26.27
C GLY A 23 45.72 -57.09 -25.64
N VAL A 24 44.66 -57.89 -25.64
CA VAL A 24 43.50 -57.97 -24.72
C VAL A 24 43.53 -57.13 -23.42
N ILE A 25 42.53 -56.23 -23.31
CA ILE A 25 41.56 -55.99 -22.21
C ILE A 25 42.02 -55.39 -20.85
N CYS A 26 41.14 -54.51 -20.34
CA CYS A 26 41.01 -53.86 -19.03
C CYS A 26 41.88 -52.61 -18.83
N GLY A 27 41.37 -51.43 -18.51
CA GLY A 27 40.07 -51.04 -17.95
C GLY A 27 40.33 -49.91 -16.95
N GLY A 28 39.68 -48.75 -17.10
CA GLY A 28 39.80 -47.66 -16.12
C GLY A 28 39.90 -46.27 -16.70
N ALA A 29 38.96 -45.87 -17.57
CA ALA A 29 38.64 -44.45 -17.70
C ALA A 29 37.65 -44.11 -16.59
N ILE A 30 38.12 -43.49 -15.51
CA ILE A 30 37.26 -42.80 -14.55
C ILE A 30 36.78 -41.54 -15.28
N ALA A 31 35.68 -41.68 -16.01
CA ALA A 31 34.85 -40.54 -16.36
C ALA A 31 34.13 -40.11 -15.08
N LEU A 32 34.57 -39.01 -14.48
CA LEU A 32 33.74 -38.24 -13.55
C LEU A 32 32.57 -37.69 -14.37
N GLY A 33 31.53 -38.50 -14.52
CA GLY A 33 30.23 -38.04 -14.98
C GLY A 33 29.65 -37.14 -13.91
N ALA A 34 29.58 -35.84 -14.18
CA ALA A 34 28.53 -35.02 -13.59
C ALA A 34 27.22 -35.56 -14.15
N SER A 35 26.50 -36.35 -13.35
CA SER A 35 25.14 -36.75 -13.70
C SER A 35 24.31 -35.46 -13.89
N PRO A 36 23.46 -35.38 -14.93
CA PRO A 36 22.50 -34.28 -15.02
C PRO A 36 21.65 -34.35 -13.75
N GLY A 37 21.74 -33.32 -12.91
CA GLY A 37 21.02 -33.29 -11.64
C GLY A 37 19.54 -33.47 -11.92
N LEU A 38 18.94 -34.51 -11.33
CA LEU A 38 17.51 -34.74 -11.44
C LEU A 38 16.77 -33.52 -10.86
N ALA A 39 15.78 -33.03 -11.59
CA ALA A 39 14.85 -32.02 -11.10
C ALA A 39 13.99 -32.59 -9.97
N VAL A 40 13.43 -31.73 -9.11
CA VAL A 40 12.49 -32.19 -8.08
C VAL A 40 11.25 -32.78 -8.72
N GLU A 41 11.06 -34.08 -8.53
CA GLU A 41 9.86 -34.82 -8.94
C GLU A 41 8.87 -34.97 -7.78
N GLN A 42 9.37 -34.91 -6.55
CA GLN A 42 8.65 -35.19 -5.31
C GLN A 42 8.79 -34.06 -4.29
N VAL A 43 7.68 -33.65 -3.68
CA VAL A 43 7.68 -32.75 -2.52
C VAL A 43 7.26 -33.55 -1.29
N THR A 44 8.16 -33.70 -0.31
CA THR A 44 7.87 -34.36 0.95
C THR A 44 7.56 -33.35 2.03
N LEU A 45 6.33 -33.34 2.53
CA LEU A 45 5.95 -32.61 3.73
C LEU A 45 6.32 -33.44 4.97
N GLN A 46 7.21 -32.92 5.80
CA GLN A 46 7.67 -33.57 7.02
C GLN A 46 7.01 -32.94 8.25
N MET A 47 6.16 -33.71 8.94
CA MET A 47 5.49 -33.33 10.18
C MET A 47 6.06 -34.15 11.34
N GLY A 48 7.20 -33.72 11.89
CA GLY A 48 7.94 -34.51 12.88
C GLY A 48 8.40 -35.86 12.30
N PRO A 49 8.00 -37.02 12.88
CA PRO A 49 8.34 -38.33 12.33
C PRO A 49 7.48 -38.73 11.11
N ALA A 50 6.32 -38.09 10.91
CA ALA A 50 5.45 -38.36 9.77
C ALA A 50 5.98 -37.67 8.52
N LYS A 51 5.94 -38.37 7.39
CA LYS A 51 6.30 -37.84 6.07
C LYS A 51 5.20 -38.18 5.10
N THR A 52 4.77 -37.20 4.32
CA THR A 52 3.91 -37.45 3.17
C THR A 52 4.53 -36.85 1.92
N THR A 53 4.54 -37.63 0.85
CA THR A 53 5.13 -37.23 -0.42
C THR A 53 4.04 -36.96 -1.44
N ILE A 54 4.15 -35.81 -2.11
CA ILE A 54 3.29 -35.34 -3.18
C ILE A 54 4.13 -35.31 -4.46
N GLN A 55 3.58 -35.84 -5.56
CA GLN A 55 4.24 -35.75 -6.86
C GLN A 55 4.04 -34.37 -7.48
N VAL A 56 5.10 -33.79 -8.03
CA VAL A 56 5.02 -32.49 -8.72
C VAL A 56 4.07 -32.57 -9.94
N SER A 57 4.01 -33.73 -10.61
CA SER A 57 3.06 -33.98 -11.71
C SER A 57 1.59 -33.92 -11.28
N ASP A 58 1.29 -34.30 -10.03
CA ASP A 58 -0.08 -34.23 -9.50
C ASP A 58 -0.47 -32.77 -9.23
N LEU A 59 0.46 -31.96 -8.71
CA LEU A 59 0.29 -30.51 -8.55
C LEU A 59 0.13 -29.79 -9.90
N GLU A 60 0.88 -30.21 -10.91
CA GLU A 60 0.77 -29.71 -12.27
C GLU A 60 -0.59 -30.04 -12.90
N THR A 61 -1.08 -31.26 -12.70
CA THR A 61 -2.41 -31.68 -13.17
C THR A 61 -3.49 -30.85 -12.51
N PHE A 62 -3.44 -30.67 -11.18
CA PHE A 62 -4.39 -29.82 -10.47
C PHE A 62 -4.33 -28.37 -10.94
N SER A 63 -3.12 -27.82 -11.08
CA SER A 63 -2.91 -26.46 -11.59
C SER A 63 -3.56 -26.30 -12.97
N LYS A 64 -3.30 -27.19 -13.94
CA LYS A 64 -3.83 -27.08 -15.32
C LYS A 64 -5.33 -27.33 -15.44
N THR A 65 -5.89 -28.25 -14.66
CA THR A 65 -7.24 -28.78 -14.89
C THR A 65 -8.26 -28.41 -13.81
N GLY A 66 -7.80 -28.01 -12.62
CA GLY A 66 -8.62 -27.83 -11.41
C GLY A 66 -9.13 -29.14 -10.81
N GLN A 67 -8.84 -30.28 -11.43
CA GLN A 67 -9.23 -31.59 -10.92
C GLN A 67 -8.18 -32.08 -9.92
N VAL A 68 -8.64 -32.46 -8.72
CA VAL A 68 -7.77 -33.06 -7.69
C VAL A 68 -7.42 -34.49 -8.10
N PRO A 69 -6.14 -34.82 -8.34
CA PRO A 69 -5.75 -36.19 -8.70
C PRO A 69 -6.07 -37.19 -7.58
N PRO A 70 -6.33 -38.48 -7.90
CA PRO A 70 -6.71 -39.49 -6.90
C PRO A 70 -5.74 -39.61 -5.72
N ARG A 71 -4.43 -39.38 -5.96
CA ARG A 71 -3.38 -39.40 -4.93
C ARG A 71 -3.47 -38.23 -3.96
N LEU A 72 -4.11 -37.13 -4.35
CA LEU A 72 -4.27 -35.91 -3.57
C LEU A 72 -5.67 -35.76 -2.97
N GLU A 73 -6.54 -36.76 -3.06
CA GLU A 73 -7.91 -36.66 -2.55
C GLU A 73 -7.98 -36.32 -1.06
N TRP A 74 -7.04 -36.82 -0.26
CA TRP A 74 -6.92 -36.47 1.17
C TRP A 74 -6.65 -34.97 1.41
N TYR A 75 -6.15 -34.25 0.40
CA TYR A 75 -5.85 -32.82 0.44
C TYR A 75 -6.91 -31.95 -0.23
N ARG A 76 -7.99 -32.54 -0.77
CA ARG A 76 -9.07 -31.81 -1.46
C ARG A 76 -9.57 -30.56 -0.71
N PRO A 77 -9.74 -30.54 0.63
CA PRO A 77 -10.18 -29.34 1.34
C PRO A 77 -9.24 -28.13 1.18
N PHE A 78 -7.96 -28.37 0.92
CA PHE A 78 -6.93 -27.33 0.75
C PHE A 78 -6.68 -27.00 -0.73
N LEU A 79 -6.95 -27.92 -1.65
CA LEU A 79 -6.80 -27.74 -3.10
C LEU A 79 -8.03 -27.02 -3.69
N ASN A 80 -8.16 -25.74 -3.36
CA ASN A 80 -9.26 -24.87 -3.79
C ASN A 80 -8.87 -23.97 -5.00
N PRO A 81 -9.82 -23.25 -5.62
CA PRO A 81 -9.54 -22.38 -6.75
C PRO A 81 -8.48 -21.30 -6.50
N THR A 82 -8.36 -20.80 -5.26
CA THR A 82 -7.31 -19.84 -4.89
C THR A 82 -5.92 -20.47 -4.94
N VAL A 83 -5.78 -21.69 -4.42
CA VAL A 83 -4.52 -22.45 -4.52
C VAL A 83 -4.21 -22.79 -5.97
N GLN A 84 -5.22 -23.17 -6.76
CA GLN A 84 -5.04 -23.40 -8.19
C GLN A 84 -4.53 -22.13 -8.89
N ALA A 85 -5.17 -20.99 -8.68
CA ALA A 85 -4.75 -19.72 -9.25
C ALA A 85 -3.33 -19.33 -8.80
N THR A 86 -2.97 -19.60 -7.55
CA THR A 86 -1.62 -19.36 -7.03
C THR A 86 -0.56 -20.22 -7.74
N LEU A 87 -0.86 -21.51 -7.98
CA LEU A 87 0.05 -22.42 -8.69
C LEU A 87 0.18 -22.06 -10.18
N GLN A 88 -0.85 -21.46 -10.77
CA GLN A 88 -0.84 -20.94 -12.13
C GLN A 88 -0.20 -19.56 -12.25
N ASN A 89 -0.05 -18.85 -11.12
CA ASN A 89 0.38 -17.46 -11.16
C ASN A 89 1.81 -17.37 -11.69
N ARG A 90 1.96 -16.60 -12.78
CA ARG A 90 3.24 -16.38 -13.43
C ARG A 90 3.81 -15.07 -12.93
N LEU A 91 4.99 -15.15 -12.33
CA LEU A 91 5.77 -13.98 -11.98
C LEU A 91 6.48 -13.50 -13.26
N SER A 92 5.80 -12.64 -14.01
CA SER A 92 6.35 -12.03 -15.23
C SER A 92 7.23 -10.84 -14.87
N ILE A 93 8.49 -11.10 -14.56
CA ILE A 93 9.49 -10.06 -14.27
C ILE A 93 10.25 -9.76 -15.55
N GLU A 94 10.41 -8.48 -15.89
CA GLU A 94 11.31 -8.07 -16.96
C GLU A 94 12.73 -8.62 -16.72
N PRO A 95 13.44 -9.13 -17.74
CA PRO A 95 14.75 -9.78 -17.55
C PRO A 95 15.76 -8.94 -16.75
N ALA A 96 15.77 -7.61 -16.94
CA ALA A 96 16.65 -6.69 -16.21
C ALA A 96 16.32 -6.63 -14.70
N ILE A 97 15.04 -6.56 -14.34
CA ILE A 97 14.58 -6.56 -12.94
C ILE A 97 14.87 -7.93 -12.29
N ARG A 98 14.71 -9.03 -13.05
CA ARG A 98 14.94 -10.39 -12.55
C ARG A 98 16.36 -10.59 -12.03
N ASP A 99 17.35 -10.26 -12.85
CA ASP A 99 18.76 -10.47 -12.51
C ASP A 99 19.15 -9.59 -11.31
N ARG A 100 18.52 -8.41 -11.18
CA ARG A 100 18.66 -7.54 -10.01
C ARG A 100 18.00 -8.10 -8.75
N VAL A 101 16.78 -8.63 -8.83
CA VAL A 101 16.11 -9.30 -7.70
C VAL A 101 17.03 -10.39 -7.15
N ILE A 102 17.62 -11.19 -8.02
CA ILE A 102 18.55 -12.23 -7.66
C ILE A 102 19.82 -11.67 -6.98
N GLN A 103 20.37 -10.58 -7.51
CA GLN A 103 21.54 -9.91 -6.91
C GLN A 103 21.23 -9.31 -5.53
N ASP A 104 20.12 -8.59 -5.39
CA ASP A 104 19.74 -7.97 -4.12
C ASP A 104 19.35 -9.00 -3.05
N LEU A 105 18.75 -10.13 -3.46
CA LEU A 105 18.47 -11.27 -2.56
C LEU A 105 19.75 -11.82 -1.93
N THR A 106 20.87 -11.79 -2.64
CA THR A 106 22.15 -12.34 -2.15
C THR A 106 23.06 -11.29 -1.51
N ALA A 107 22.89 -10.00 -1.85
CA ALA A 107 23.74 -8.93 -1.36
C ALA A 107 23.18 -8.17 -0.15
N SER A 108 21.85 -8.14 0.03
CA SER A 108 21.21 -7.35 1.09
C SER A 108 20.96 -8.16 2.37
N SER A 109 21.03 -7.51 3.53
CA SER A 109 20.66 -8.10 4.83
C SER A 109 19.23 -8.67 4.82
N ASN A 110 18.32 -7.99 4.15
CA ASN A 110 16.93 -8.41 4.00
C ASN A 110 16.79 -9.64 3.09
N GLY A 111 17.57 -9.71 2.03
CA GLY A 111 17.65 -10.88 1.15
C GLY A 111 18.09 -12.12 1.91
N HIS A 112 19.12 -12.00 2.75
CA HIS A 112 19.55 -13.09 3.64
C HIS A 112 18.44 -13.53 4.60
N ALA A 113 17.74 -12.58 5.24
CA ALA A 113 16.65 -12.92 6.14
C ALA A 113 15.49 -13.66 5.45
N LEU A 114 15.14 -13.29 4.20
CA LEU A 114 14.16 -14.03 3.40
C LEU A 114 14.65 -15.44 3.09
N VAL A 115 15.92 -15.60 2.75
CA VAL A 115 16.51 -16.92 2.47
C VAL A 115 16.56 -17.79 3.74
N ASP A 116 16.91 -17.21 4.89
CA ASP A 116 16.91 -17.92 6.18
C ASP A 116 15.50 -18.46 6.51
N LEU A 117 14.44 -17.69 6.25
CA LEU A 117 13.06 -18.19 6.39
C LEU A 117 12.79 -19.37 5.44
N LEU A 118 13.19 -19.24 4.18
CA LEU A 118 12.98 -20.32 3.20
C LEU A 118 13.77 -21.56 3.59
N ALA A 119 14.94 -21.42 4.21
CA ALA A 119 15.72 -22.52 4.75
C ALA A 119 15.03 -23.18 5.96
N ASP A 120 14.34 -22.43 6.82
CA ASP A 120 13.53 -23.01 7.91
C ASP A 120 12.37 -23.86 7.37
N VAL A 121 11.74 -23.42 6.28
CA VAL A 121 10.64 -24.15 5.63
C VAL A 121 11.15 -25.29 4.74
N ALA A 122 12.28 -25.10 4.07
CA ALA A 122 12.84 -26.03 3.11
C ALA A 122 14.37 -26.08 3.31
N PRO A 123 14.87 -26.91 4.24
CA PRO A 123 16.28 -26.92 4.66
C PRO A 123 17.30 -27.25 3.58
N SER A 124 16.84 -27.69 2.41
CA SER A 124 17.67 -28.00 1.23
C SER A 124 17.82 -26.81 0.28
N LEU A 125 17.09 -25.72 0.49
CA LEU A 125 17.21 -24.49 -0.30
C LEU A 125 18.27 -23.57 0.30
N SER A 126 19.44 -23.52 -0.33
CA SER A 126 20.45 -22.48 -0.06
C SER A 126 20.21 -21.24 -0.95
N PRO A 127 20.78 -20.07 -0.63
CA PRO A 127 20.70 -18.89 -1.48
C PRO A 127 21.16 -19.16 -2.92
N GLU A 128 22.23 -19.92 -3.09
CA GLU A 128 22.82 -20.25 -4.39
C GLU A 128 21.90 -21.17 -5.21
N VAL A 129 21.26 -22.12 -4.54
CA VAL A 129 20.27 -23.03 -5.16
C VAL A 129 19.04 -22.25 -5.59
N LEU A 130 18.53 -21.35 -4.75
CA LEU A 130 17.38 -20.51 -5.07
C LEU A 130 17.68 -19.57 -6.24
N GLN A 131 18.86 -18.95 -6.26
CA GLN A 131 19.34 -18.13 -7.37
C GLN A 131 19.39 -18.93 -8.67
N THR A 132 20.02 -20.10 -8.66
CA THR A 132 20.15 -20.96 -9.85
C THR A 132 18.77 -21.41 -10.35
N ALA A 133 17.87 -21.77 -9.43
CA ALA A 133 16.51 -22.17 -9.76
C ALA A 133 15.68 -21.00 -10.32
N LEU A 134 15.78 -19.80 -9.77
CA LEU A 134 15.10 -18.61 -10.30
C LEU A 134 15.56 -18.28 -11.73
N GLN A 135 16.87 -18.38 -11.99
CA GLN A 135 17.43 -18.18 -13.33
C GLN A 135 16.91 -19.23 -14.31
N ALA A 136 17.01 -20.51 -13.95
CA ALA A 136 16.56 -21.62 -14.79
C ALA A 136 15.04 -21.60 -15.03
N ALA A 137 14.23 -21.32 -14.01
CA ALA A 137 12.77 -21.25 -14.13
C ALA A 137 12.33 -20.11 -15.06
N ALA A 138 13.05 -18.99 -15.05
CA ALA A 138 12.76 -17.86 -15.90
C ALA A 138 13.05 -18.12 -17.40
N GLU A 139 13.87 -19.11 -17.73
CA GLU A 139 14.11 -19.56 -19.11
C GLU A 139 13.05 -20.55 -19.62
N THR A 140 12.17 -21.06 -18.74
CA THR A 140 11.09 -21.98 -19.14
C THR A 140 9.97 -21.26 -19.92
N GLU A 141 9.25 -21.99 -20.78
CA GLU A 141 8.10 -21.44 -21.53
C GLU A 141 7.01 -20.86 -20.61
N SER A 142 6.80 -21.50 -19.45
CA SER A 142 5.90 -21.05 -18.38
C SER A 142 6.40 -19.82 -17.62
N GLY A 143 7.67 -19.44 -17.75
CA GLY A 143 8.32 -18.45 -16.88
C GLY A 143 8.35 -18.89 -15.42
N VAL A 144 8.61 -17.94 -14.51
CA VAL A 144 8.70 -18.23 -13.06
C VAL A 144 7.31 -18.47 -12.47
N THR A 145 6.98 -19.73 -12.24
CA THR A 145 5.82 -20.23 -11.49
C THR A 145 6.28 -21.14 -10.35
N ALA A 146 5.41 -21.36 -9.35
CA ALA A 146 5.71 -22.29 -8.25
C ALA A 146 6.07 -23.70 -8.77
N ILE A 147 5.39 -24.18 -9.82
CA ILE A 147 5.65 -25.49 -10.43
C ILE A 147 6.97 -25.49 -11.19
N SER A 148 7.23 -24.48 -12.03
CA SER A 148 8.49 -24.40 -12.78
C SER A 148 9.70 -24.32 -11.86
N LEU A 149 9.58 -23.67 -10.70
CA LEU A 149 10.65 -23.60 -9.71
C LEU A 149 10.96 -24.98 -9.14
N LEU A 150 9.93 -25.77 -8.79
CA LEU A 150 10.12 -27.17 -8.37
C LEU A 150 10.82 -27.97 -9.49
N GLN A 151 10.41 -27.79 -10.75
CA GLN A 151 10.95 -28.53 -11.89
C GLN A 151 12.40 -28.18 -12.27
N VAL A 152 12.99 -27.11 -11.73
CA VAL A 152 14.39 -26.74 -11.99
C VAL A 152 15.28 -26.83 -10.76
N LEU A 153 14.69 -27.04 -9.58
CA LEU A 153 15.45 -27.24 -8.35
C LEU A 153 16.23 -28.56 -8.42
N PRO A 154 17.49 -28.58 -7.94
CA PRO A 154 18.31 -29.78 -7.95
C PRO A 154 17.86 -30.79 -6.88
N GLY A 155 17.85 -32.07 -7.24
CA GLY A 155 17.54 -33.21 -6.36
C GLY A 155 16.18 -33.85 -6.68
N GLU A 156 16.03 -35.14 -6.38
CA GLU A 156 14.78 -35.89 -6.66
C GLU A 156 13.61 -35.46 -5.77
N THR A 157 13.89 -35.03 -4.54
CA THR A 157 12.87 -34.74 -3.52
C THR A 157 13.19 -33.45 -2.77
N LEU A 158 12.24 -32.51 -2.76
CA LEU A 158 12.27 -31.33 -1.90
C LEU A 158 11.55 -31.66 -0.58
N VAL A 159 12.28 -31.55 0.54
CA VAL A 159 11.68 -31.74 1.88
C VAL A 159 11.25 -30.39 2.44
N LEU A 160 9.97 -30.29 2.80
CA LEU A 160 9.39 -29.14 3.50
C LEU A 160 9.17 -29.48 4.98
N GLU A 161 9.70 -28.66 5.87
CA GLU A 161 9.42 -28.73 7.30
C GLU A 161 8.00 -28.21 7.56
N GLY A 162 7.10 -29.13 7.89
CA GLY A 162 5.68 -28.86 7.92
C GLY A 162 5.24 -28.00 9.11
N LYS A 163 5.98 -27.96 10.23
CA LYS A 163 5.66 -27.05 11.34
C LYS A 163 6.05 -25.62 10.99
N ALA A 164 7.22 -25.42 10.39
CA ALA A 164 7.66 -24.12 9.88
C ALA A 164 6.69 -23.61 8.81
N LEU A 165 6.34 -24.48 7.84
CA LEU A 165 5.35 -24.17 6.81
C LEU A 165 3.98 -23.80 7.40
N PHE A 166 3.47 -24.60 8.35
CA PHE A 166 2.20 -24.33 9.02
C PHE A 166 2.24 -23.02 9.82
N SER A 167 3.34 -22.74 10.51
CA SER A 167 3.53 -21.50 11.27
C SER A 167 3.49 -20.28 10.35
N LEU A 168 4.23 -20.32 9.24
CA LEU A 168 4.25 -19.25 8.24
C LEU A 168 2.87 -19.00 7.65
N PHE A 169 2.18 -20.06 7.18
CA PHE A 169 0.83 -19.91 6.61
C PHE A 169 -0.20 -19.44 7.63
N SER A 170 -0.14 -19.96 8.87
CA SER A 170 -1.04 -19.53 9.93
C SER A 170 -0.85 -18.05 10.23
N GLN A 171 0.38 -17.58 10.26
CA GLN A 171 0.72 -16.19 10.52
C GLN A 171 0.24 -15.25 9.40
N LEU A 172 0.48 -15.61 8.14
CA LEU A 172 0.00 -14.85 6.98
C LEU A 172 -1.53 -14.81 6.95
N GLY A 173 -2.18 -15.96 7.18
CA GLY A 173 -3.65 -16.06 7.23
C GLY A 173 -4.26 -15.23 8.36
N LEU A 174 -3.69 -15.29 9.57
CA LEU A 174 -4.15 -14.48 10.71
C LEU A 174 -3.98 -12.98 10.45
N SER A 175 -2.87 -12.58 9.81
CA SER A 175 -2.64 -11.17 9.47
C SER A 175 -3.65 -10.67 8.43
N TYR A 176 -3.97 -11.48 7.43
CA TYR A 176 -5.01 -11.18 6.44
C TYR A 176 -6.41 -11.04 7.08
N LEU A 177 -6.76 -11.96 7.98
CA LEU A 177 -8.03 -11.91 8.71
C LEU A 177 -8.09 -10.67 9.62
N GLU A 178 -7.01 -10.36 10.34
CA GLU A 178 -6.90 -9.17 11.18
C GLU A 178 -7.16 -7.90 10.36
N GLN A 179 -6.57 -7.79 9.18
CA GLN A 179 -6.75 -6.66 8.28
C GLN A 179 -8.18 -6.55 7.76
N THR A 180 -8.80 -7.67 7.40
CA THR A 180 -10.21 -7.71 7.01
C THR A 180 -11.13 -7.26 8.16
N ALA A 181 -10.90 -7.77 9.37
CA ALA A 181 -11.67 -7.39 10.54
C ALA A 181 -11.52 -5.90 10.88
N LEU A 182 -10.31 -5.35 10.74
CA LEU A 182 -10.05 -3.92 10.89
C LEU A 182 -10.85 -3.08 9.89
N GLY A 183 -10.89 -3.51 8.63
CA GLY A 183 -11.70 -2.86 7.59
C GLY A 183 -13.19 -2.85 7.93
N ASN A 184 -13.73 -3.96 8.46
CA ASN A 184 -15.12 -4.03 8.91
C ASN A 184 -15.41 -3.05 10.06
N VAL A 185 -14.55 -3.00 11.08
CA VAL A 185 -14.70 -2.07 12.20
C VAL A 185 -14.65 -0.62 11.72
N LEU A 186 -13.68 -0.27 10.88
CA LEU A 186 -13.59 1.07 10.28
C LEU A 186 -14.84 1.41 9.47
N ASN A 187 -15.32 0.47 8.64
CA ASN A 187 -16.51 0.67 7.82
C ASN A 187 -17.74 1.00 8.68
N ASN A 188 -17.95 0.23 9.74
CA ASN A 188 -19.14 0.25 10.57
C ASN A 188 -19.13 1.44 11.56
N GLU A 189 -18.00 1.70 12.22
CA GLU A 189 -17.93 2.78 13.20
C GLU A 189 -17.80 4.18 12.60
N LEU A 190 -17.26 4.28 11.38
CA LEU A 190 -17.23 5.52 10.62
C LEU A 190 -18.43 5.66 9.67
N GLU A 191 -19.34 4.69 9.67
CA GLU A 191 -20.56 4.77 8.87
C GLU A 191 -21.39 5.97 9.32
N SER A 192 -21.63 6.88 8.39
CA SER A 192 -22.58 7.97 8.56
C SER A 192 -23.86 7.62 7.82
N SER A 193 -25.01 7.82 8.46
CA SER A 193 -26.29 7.83 7.74
C SER A 193 -26.37 9.05 6.83
N PHE A 194 -27.04 8.91 5.68
CA PHE A 194 -27.29 10.02 4.77
C PHE A 194 -28.08 11.12 5.49
N GLN A 195 -27.40 12.20 5.85
CA GLN A 195 -28.04 13.46 6.23
C GLN A 195 -28.24 14.30 4.97
N ALA A 196 -29.23 15.19 5.00
CA ALA A 196 -29.76 15.93 3.85
C ALA A 196 -28.69 16.35 2.81
N PRO A 197 -29.03 16.35 1.51
CA PRO A 197 -28.05 16.64 0.46
C PRO A 197 -27.33 17.97 0.72
N LEU A 198 -25.99 17.95 0.69
CA LEU A 198 -25.13 19.14 0.61
C LEU A 198 -25.75 20.12 -0.39
N SER A 199 -26.33 21.20 0.14
CA SER A 199 -27.04 22.21 -0.63
C SER A 199 -26.00 23.19 -1.21
N THR A 200 -25.18 22.70 -2.13
CA THR A 200 -24.11 23.48 -2.76
C THR A 200 -24.20 23.35 -4.27
N GLN A 201 -24.12 24.48 -4.97
CA GLN A 201 -23.98 24.50 -6.44
C GLN A 201 -22.56 24.13 -6.90
N LEU A 202 -21.58 24.22 -5.99
CA LEU A 202 -20.19 23.86 -6.28
C LEU A 202 -20.03 22.34 -6.35
N GLN A 203 -19.31 21.85 -7.36
CA GLN A 203 -19.02 20.44 -7.60
C GLN A 203 -17.49 20.25 -7.72
N PRO A 204 -16.75 20.15 -6.61
CA PRO A 204 -15.29 20.15 -6.65
C PRO A 204 -14.69 18.88 -7.26
N SER A 205 -15.47 17.80 -7.41
CA SER A 205 -15.06 16.56 -8.10
C SER A 205 -15.06 16.68 -9.62
N MET A 206 -15.69 17.72 -10.18
CA MET A 206 -15.72 17.96 -11.62
C MET A 206 -14.50 18.77 -12.06
N PRO A 207 -13.96 18.53 -13.27
CA PRO A 207 -12.91 19.36 -13.83
C PRO A 207 -13.30 20.84 -13.80
N GLY A 208 -12.33 21.70 -13.55
CA GLY A 208 -12.55 23.13 -13.57
C GLY A 208 -12.60 23.70 -14.98
N ASN A 209 -12.81 25.01 -15.09
CA ASN A 209 -13.04 25.69 -16.36
C ASN A 209 -11.75 26.17 -17.04
N TYR A 210 -10.59 25.99 -16.41
CA TYR A 210 -9.32 26.45 -16.95
C TYR A 210 -8.74 25.41 -17.92
N THR A 211 -8.28 25.88 -19.07
CA THR A 211 -7.44 25.06 -19.96
C THR A 211 -6.08 24.86 -19.30
N THR A 212 -5.66 23.61 -19.23
CA THR A 212 -4.40 23.19 -18.61
C THR A 212 -3.34 22.90 -19.65
N GLU A 213 -2.10 23.28 -19.36
CA GLU A 213 -0.92 22.84 -20.09
C GLU A 213 -0.01 22.02 -19.18
N ARG A 214 0.70 21.05 -19.76
CA ARG A 214 1.75 20.28 -19.08
C ARG A 214 3.11 20.59 -19.70
N TRP A 215 4.03 21.07 -18.89
CA TRP A 215 5.41 21.33 -19.29
C TRP A 215 6.36 20.36 -18.57
N SER A 216 7.04 19.50 -19.32
CA SER A 216 8.08 18.62 -18.77
C SER A 216 9.43 19.30 -18.85
N VAL A 217 10.12 19.42 -17.72
CA VAL A 217 11.47 20.02 -17.62
C VAL A 217 12.32 19.19 -16.67
N SER A 218 13.63 19.17 -16.88
CA SER A 218 14.57 18.52 -15.98
C SER A 218 15.50 19.54 -15.36
N PHE A 219 15.62 19.51 -14.04
CA PHE A 219 16.53 20.36 -13.29
C PHE A 219 17.76 19.55 -12.87
N ARG A 220 18.94 20.12 -13.06
CA ARG A 220 20.20 19.49 -12.66
C ARG A 220 20.67 20.09 -11.34
N ASP A 221 20.72 19.27 -10.32
CA ASP A 221 21.43 19.54 -9.08
C ASP A 221 22.90 19.20 -9.28
N HIS A 222 23.74 20.25 -9.35
CA HIS A 222 25.17 20.09 -9.57
C HIS A 222 25.92 19.64 -8.31
N GLU A 223 25.38 19.89 -7.12
CA GLU A 223 26.01 19.50 -5.86
C GLU A 223 25.87 18.00 -5.61
N ARG A 224 24.73 17.44 -5.99
CA ARG A 224 24.39 16.01 -5.82
C ARG A 224 24.55 15.17 -7.09
N ASP A 225 25.03 15.78 -8.19
CA ASP A 225 25.09 15.20 -9.55
C ASP A 225 23.80 14.47 -9.96
N ARG A 226 22.66 15.12 -9.73
CA ARG A 226 21.34 14.52 -9.87
C ARG A 226 20.50 15.31 -10.86
N VAL A 227 19.86 14.61 -11.80
CA VAL A 227 18.93 15.23 -12.76
C VAL A 227 17.51 14.84 -12.36
N ILE A 228 16.69 15.83 -12.04
CA ILE A 228 15.34 15.66 -11.49
C ILE A 228 14.32 16.13 -12.53
N PRO A 229 13.67 15.21 -13.27
CA PRO A 229 12.53 15.53 -14.11
C PRO A 229 11.34 16.00 -13.28
N VAL A 230 10.60 16.98 -13.80
CA VAL A 230 9.31 17.39 -13.27
C VAL A 230 8.31 17.61 -14.40
N ASP A 231 7.04 17.34 -14.13
CA ASP A 231 5.92 17.74 -14.98
C ASP A 231 5.17 18.88 -14.26
N LEU A 232 5.17 20.08 -14.87
CA LEU A 232 4.46 21.25 -14.38
C LEU A 232 3.09 21.34 -15.08
N TYR A 233 2.02 21.14 -14.33
CA TYR A 233 0.65 21.33 -14.78
C TYR A 233 0.18 22.70 -14.33
N TRP A 234 -0.17 23.56 -15.29
CA TRP A 234 -0.46 24.95 -14.98
C TRP A 234 -1.48 25.54 -15.96
N THR A 235 -1.97 26.73 -15.62
CA THR A 235 -2.86 27.53 -16.46
C THR A 235 -2.41 28.99 -16.49
N THR A 236 -2.98 29.81 -17.39
CA THR A 236 -2.54 31.20 -17.58
C THR A 236 -2.97 32.14 -16.44
N ASP A 237 -3.96 31.76 -15.64
CA ASP A 237 -4.48 32.49 -14.47
C ASP A 237 -4.43 31.59 -13.23
N THR A 238 -3.22 31.32 -12.74
CA THR A 238 -3.00 30.49 -11.55
C THR A 238 -3.32 31.26 -10.28
N GLN A 239 -4.05 30.61 -9.38
CA GLN A 239 -4.51 31.18 -8.11
C GLN A 239 -4.37 30.15 -6.99
N GLY A 240 -3.86 30.57 -5.85
CA GLY A 240 -3.80 29.73 -4.65
C GLY A 240 -2.45 29.05 -4.41
N PRO A 241 -2.40 28.04 -3.51
CA PRO A 241 -1.19 27.33 -3.13
C PRO A 241 -0.53 26.61 -4.31
N LEU A 242 0.80 26.45 -4.26
CA LEU A 242 1.49 25.49 -5.12
C LEU A 242 1.20 24.07 -4.62
N VAL A 243 0.91 23.14 -5.52
CA VAL A 243 0.77 21.72 -5.18
C VAL A 243 1.98 20.96 -5.70
N VAL A 244 2.57 20.12 -4.86
CA VAL A 244 3.67 19.22 -5.23
C VAL A 244 3.20 17.77 -5.09
N LEU A 245 3.40 16.95 -6.12
CA LEU A 245 3.12 15.51 -6.09
C LEU A 245 4.43 14.72 -5.99
N SER A 246 4.48 13.75 -5.08
CA SER A 246 5.58 12.78 -4.94
C SER A 246 5.04 11.36 -5.02
N HIS A 247 5.59 10.57 -5.94
CA HIS A 247 5.13 9.21 -6.27
C HIS A 247 5.62 8.14 -5.27
N GLY A 248 5.09 6.92 -5.31
CA GLY A 248 5.60 5.80 -4.52
C GLY A 248 6.93 5.23 -5.04
N PHE A 249 7.53 4.28 -4.31
CA PHE A 249 8.68 3.51 -4.81
C PHE A 249 8.28 2.70 -6.05
N GLY A 250 9.11 2.72 -7.10
CA GLY A 250 8.86 1.98 -8.35
C GLY A 250 7.75 2.56 -9.24
N ALA A 251 7.18 3.70 -8.85
CA ALA A 251 6.27 4.50 -9.67
C ALA A 251 7.05 5.66 -10.32
N ASP A 252 6.35 6.58 -10.98
CA ASP A 252 6.95 7.78 -11.56
C ASP A 252 6.08 9.02 -11.31
N ARG A 253 6.56 10.19 -11.74
CA ARG A 253 5.87 11.48 -11.56
C ARG A 253 4.44 11.55 -12.13
N ARG A 254 3.99 10.59 -12.93
CA ARG A 254 2.65 10.54 -13.52
C ARG A 254 1.69 9.59 -12.80
N PHE A 255 2.12 8.96 -11.71
CA PHE A 255 1.28 8.07 -10.90
C PHE A 255 -0.04 8.72 -10.43
N LEU A 256 -0.08 10.04 -10.25
CA LEU A 256 -1.27 10.82 -9.88
C LEU A 256 -1.65 11.85 -10.97
N ALA A 257 -1.42 11.55 -12.26
CA ALA A 257 -1.63 12.49 -13.36
C ALA A 257 -3.08 13.01 -13.42
N TYR A 258 -4.09 12.14 -13.30
CA TYR A 258 -5.50 12.55 -13.23
C TYR A 258 -5.77 13.63 -12.17
N LEU A 259 -5.10 13.55 -11.01
CA LEU A 259 -5.26 14.50 -9.91
C LEU A 259 -4.51 15.80 -10.21
N ALA A 260 -3.33 15.72 -10.82
CA ALA A 260 -2.57 16.88 -11.28
C ALA A 260 -3.39 17.72 -12.27
N GLU A 261 -3.98 17.07 -13.27
CA GLU A 261 -4.82 17.70 -14.29
C GLU A 261 -6.09 18.30 -13.67
N HIS A 262 -6.75 17.55 -12.77
CA HIS A 262 -7.94 18.04 -12.08
C HIS A 262 -7.65 19.30 -11.27
N LEU A 263 -6.59 19.31 -10.46
CA LEU A 263 -6.22 20.48 -9.65
C LEU A 263 -5.80 21.66 -10.53
N ALA A 264 -5.05 21.42 -11.61
CA ALA A 264 -4.66 22.46 -12.55
C ALA A 264 -5.86 23.08 -13.29
N SER A 265 -6.84 22.26 -13.69
CA SER A 265 -8.07 22.74 -14.33
C SER A 265 -8.93 23.62 -13.41
N ASN A 266 -8.71 23.51 -12.09
CA ASN A 266 -9.31 24.34 -11.05
C ASN A 266 -8.46 25.57 -10.67
N GLY A 267 -7.42 25.88 -11.43
CA GLY A 267 -6.63 27.10 -11.30
C GLY A 267 -5.39 26.99 -10.41
N LEU A 268 -5.06 25.79 -9.89
CA LEU A 268 -3.84 25.58 -9.11
C LEU A 268 -2.64 25.33 -10.04
N THR A 269 -1.42 25.61 -9.57
CA THR A 269 -0.22 25.07 -10.22
C THR A 269 0.17 23.77 -9.53
N VAL A 270 0.44 22.73 -10.30
CA VAL A 270 0.86 21.42 -9.77
C VAL A 270 2.21 21.04 -10.36
N VAL A 271 3.14 20.62 -9.50
CA VAL A 271 4.46 20.14 -9.86
C VAL A 271 4.52 18.67 -9.48
N ALA A 272 4.61 17.78 -10.46
CA ALA A 272 4.85 16.37 -10.19
C ALA A 272 6.35 16.07 -10.31
N VAL A 273 6.96 15.65 -9.20
CA VAL A 273 8.40 15.45 -9.07
C VAL A 273 8.77 14.00 -9.32
N GLU A 274 9.77 13.76 -10.17
CA GLU A 274 10.40 12.45 -10.33
C GLU A 274 11.51 12.25 -9.31
N HIS A 275 11.71 11.03 -8.83
CA HIS A 275 12.82 10.66 -7.96
C HIS A 275 13.73 9.62 -8.63
N PRO A 276 14.82 10.04 -9.29
CA PRO A 276 15.62 9.19 -10.18
C PRO A 276 16.23 7.91 -9.58
N GLY A 277 16.37 7.83 -8.25
CA GLY A 277 16.91 6.66 -7.56
C GLY A 277 15.86 5.67 -7.06
N SER A 278 14.57 6.01 -7.16
CA SER A 278 13.46 5.19 -6.66
C SER A 278 12.24 5.15 -7.60
N ASN A 279 12.40 5.60 -8.84
CA ASN A 279 11.36 5.56 -9.86
C ASN A 279 11.38 4.25 -10.66
N VAL A 280 10.40 4.06 -11.53
CA VAL A 280 10.30 2.86 -12.38
C VAL A 280 11.58 2.61 -13.20
N ASP A 281 12.21 3.68 -13.72
CA ASP A 281 13.47 3.57 -14.48
C ASP A 281 14.62 3.06 -13.60
N ALA A 282 14.66 3.44 -12.32
CA ALA A 282 15.69 2.96 -11.39
C ALA A 282 15.60 1.44 -11.13
N LEU A 283 14.42 0.84 -11.32
CA LEU A 283 14.25 -0.62 -11.14
C LEU A 283 14.86 -1.43 -12.30
N VAL A 284 15.02 -0.83 -13.48
CA VAL A 284 15.46 -1.51 -14.71
C VAL A 284 16.90 -1.16 -15.12
N LYS A 285 17.53 -0.17 -14.48
CA LYS A 285 18.93 0.21 -14.74
C LYS A 285 19.91 -0.80 -14.14
N GLU A 286 21.03 -1.04 -14.84
CA GLU A 286 22.09 -1.96 -14.41
C GLU A 286 22.73 -1.59 -13.06
N ASP A 287 22.78 -0.30 -12.72
CA ASP A 287 23.31 0.24 -11.45
C ASP A 287 22.22 0.57 -10.41
N GLY A 288 20.95 0.32 -10.73
CA GLY A 288 19.83 0.52 -9.82
C GLY A 288 19.83 -0.43 -8.63
N SER A 289 19.11 -0.09 -7.56
CA SER A 289 18.90 -0.94 -6.38
C SER A 289 17.41 -1.13 -6.12
N LEU A 290 16.97 -2.36 -5.84
CA LEU A 290 15.59 -2.63 -5.40
C LEU A 290 15.33 -2.11 -3.98
N MET A 291 16.39 -1.75 -3.26
CA MET A 291 16.31 -1.11 -1.96
C MET A 291 17.22 0.13 -1.95
N PRO A 292 16.72 1.29 -2.38
CA PRO A 292 17.54 2.46 -2.54
C PRO A 292 17.70 3.20 -1.20
N THR A 293 18.66 2.75 -0.40
CA THR A 293 18.93 3.24 0.97
C THR A 293 19.03 4.78 1.05
N HIS A 294 19.72 5.40 0.11
CA HIS A 294 19.92 6.85 0.04
C HIS A 294 18.65 7.66 -0.25
N GLU A 295 17.61 7.05 -0.84
CA GLU A 295 16.39 7.78 -1.25
C GLU A 295 15.57 8.28 -0.06
N PHE A 296 15.77 7.72 1.14
CA PHE A 296 15.18 8.25 2.36
C PHE A 296 15.69 9.65 2.73
N VAL A 297 16.87 10.05 2.24
CA VAL A 297 17.45 11.39 2.41
C VAL A 297 17.31 12.20 1.11
N GLU A 298 17.53 11.58 -0.04
CA GLU A 298 17.55 12.28 -1.33
C GLU A 298 16.17 12.74 -1.79
N ARG A 299 15.09 12.01 -1.49
CA ARG A 299 13.74 12.40 -1.95
C ARG A 299 13.23 13.70 -1.29
N PRO A 300 13.36 13.91 0.03
CA PRO A 300 13.10 15.22 0.63
C PRO A 300 13.95 16.33 -0.01
N ARG A 301 15.25 16.09 -0.22
CA ARG A 301 16.16 17.06 -0.86
C ARG A 301 15.79 17.37 -2.29
N ASP A 302 15.32 16.39 -3.05
CA ASP A 302 14.82 16.59 -4.42
C ASP A 302 13.66 17.58 -4.42
N VAL A 303 12.69 17.44 -3.52
CA VAL A 303 11.56 18.36 -3.44
C VAL A 303 12.01 19.77 -3.05
N SER A 304 12.83 19.91 -2.00
CA SER A 304 13.33 21.23 -1.58
C SER A 304 14.15 21.91 -2.68
N PHE A 305 15.02 21.18 -3.37
CA PHE A 305 15.77 21.69 -4.51
C PHE A 305 14.85 22.17 -5.65
N ILE A 306 13.79 21.41 -5.96
CA ILE A 306 12.81 21.82 -6.97
C ILE A 306 12.07 23.08 -6.53
N LEU A 307 11.69 23.19 -5.25
CA LEU A 307 11.05 24.40 -4.73
C LEU A 307 11.97 25.62 -4.81
N ASP A 308 13.26 25.48 -4.48
CA ASP A 308 14.26 26.55 -4.63
C ASP A 308 14.36 27.00 -6.10
N ARG A 309 14.40 26.02 -7.00
CA ARG A 309 14.52 26.33 -8.43
C ARG A 309 13.26 26.96 -9.00
N LEU A 310 12.08 26.55 -8.53
CA LEU A 310 10.82 27.20 -8.87
C LEU A 310 10.76 28.62 -8.30
N GLU A 311 11.34 28.87 -7.13
CA GLU A 311 11.44 30.21 -6.55
C GLU A 311 12.28 31.15 -7.42
N ASP A 312 13.42 30.68 -7.90
CA ASP A 312 14.25 31.41 -8.86
C ASP A 312 13.49 31.74 -10.14
N LEU A 313 12.75 30.76 -10.69
CA LEU A 313 11.93 30.95 -11.89
C LEU A 313 10.78 31.93 -11.62
N ASN A 314 10.15 31.86 -10.46
CA ASN A 314 9.08 32.76 -10.04
C ASN A 314 9.55 34.21 -9.85
N LYS A 315 10.85 34.42 -9.61
CA LYS A 315 11.46 35.76 -9.53
C LYS A 315 11.93 36.27 -10.89
N ASN A 316 12.52 35.39 -11.72
CA ASN A 316 13.37 35.79 -12.84
C ASN A 316 12.86 35.36 -14.23
N SER A 317 11.90 34.42 -14.34
CA SER A 317 11.40 33.93 -15.63
C SER A 317 10.30 34.83 -16.19
N PHE A 318 10.41 35.23 -17.45
CA PHE A 318 9.36 36.02 -18.13
C PHE A 318 7.97 35.37 -18.08
N PHE A 319 7.89 34.04 -18.11
CA PHE A 319 6.63 33.31 -18.19
C PHE A 319 6.02 32.94 -16.82
N LEU A 320 6.86 32.71 -15.81
CA LEU A 320 6.43 32.25 -14.48
C LEU A 320 6.52 33.33 -13.40
N GLN A 321 7.02 34.53 -13.73
CA GLN A 321 7.23 35.59 -12.75
C GLN A 321 5.94 35.93 -11.99
N GLY A 322 5.98 35.77 -10.66
CA GLY A 322 4.86 36.06 -9.75
C GLY A 322 3.65 35.13 -9.90
N ARG A 323 3.79 33.98 -10.55
CA ARG A 323 2.70 33.02 -10.81
C ARG A 323 2.64 31.83 -9.85
N LEU A 324 3.71 31.62 -9.07
CA LEU A 324 3.82 30.53 -8.11
C LEU A 324 3.72 31.06 -6.68
N ASN A 325 2.82 30.50 -5.89
CA ASN A 325 2.72 30.77 -4.45
C ASN A 325 3.54 29.72 -3.68
N LEU A 326 4.82 30.01 -3.50
CA LEU A 326 5.77 29.12 -2.81
C LEU A 326 5.76 29.29 -1.28
N ASP A 327 5.04 30.28 -0.76
CA ASP A 327 4.83 30.47 0.68
C ASP A 327 3.76 29.51 1.24
N GLN A 328 2.99 28.89 0.36
CA GLN A 328 1.95 27.92 0.69
C GLN A 328 2.06 26.73 -0.25
N VAL A 329 2.83 25.71 0.15
CA VAL A 329 2.95 24.46 -0.61
C VAL A 329 2.10 23.38 0.04
N THR A 330 1.17 22.81 -0.74
CA THR A 330 0.53 21.54 -0.40
C THR A 330 1.31 20.40 -1.03
N LEU A 331 1.88 19.52 -0.21
CA LEU A 331 2.53 18.30 -0.72
C LEU A 331 1.54 17.14 -0.68
N ILE A 332 1.44 16.40 -1.78
CA ILE A 332 0.62 15.20 -1.93
C ILE A 332 1.56 14.03 -2.22
N GLY A 333 1.58 13.04 -1.32
CA GLY A 333 2.51 11.92 -1.38
C GLY A 333 1.80 10.57 -1.33
N HIS A 334 2.17 9.65 -2.21
CA HIS A 334 1.76 8.24 -2.14
C HIS A 334 2.91 7.37 -1.64
N SER A 335 2.65 6.42 -0.74
CA SER A 335 3.66 5.43 -0.30
C SER A 335 4.97 6.10 0.17
N LEU A 336 6.10 5.85 -0.48
CA LEU A 336 7.39 6.52 -0.20
C LEU A 336 7.35 8.05 -0.44
N GLY A 337 6.50 8.54 -1.33
CA GLY A 337 6.18 9.97 -1.45
C GLY A 337 5.41 10.51 -0.24
N GLY A 338 4.61 9.66 0.42
CA GLY A 338 3.97 9.97 1.70
C GLY A 338 4.99 10.15 2.83
N TYR A 339 5.98 9.25 2.92
CA TYR A 339 7.16 9.44 3.78
C TYR A 339 7.86 10.78 3.50
N THR A 340 8.14 11.06 2.22
CA THR A 340 8.82 12.28 1.77
C THR A 340 8.07 13.52 2.28
N GLY A 341 6.75 13.53 2.15
CA GLY A 341 5.90 14.60 2.65
C GLY A 341 5.90 14.73 4.17
N LEU A 342 5.85 13.62 4.92
CA LEU A 342 5.88 13.64 6.39
C LEU A 342 7.22 14.21 6.91
N VAL A 343 8.34 13.86 6.28
CA VAL A 343 9.66 14.41 6.62
C VAL A 343 9.72 15.91 6.35
N LEU A 344 9.35 16.34 5.14
CA LEU A 344 9.35 17.76 4.76
C LEU A 344 8.43 18.61 5.65
N ALA A 345 7.33 18.02 6.13
CA ALA A 345 6.40 18.66 7.06
C ALA A 345 6.89 18.70 8.53
N GLY A 346 8.14 18.29 8.80
CA GLY A 346 8.79 18.33 10.10
C GLY A 346 8.79 17.02 10.88
N GLY A 347 8.33 15.92 10.29
CA GLY A 347 8.41 14.59 10.88
C GLY A 347 9.85 14.18 11.13
N ARG A 348 10.19 13.83 12.38
CA ARG A 348 11.56 13.49 12.76
C ARG A 348 11.80 11.99 12.67
N LEU A 349 12.88 11.60 12.01
CA LEU A 349 13.31 10.22 11.95
C LEU A 349 13.86 9.77 13.31
N ASP A 350 13.72 8.49 13.62
CA ASP A 350 14.29 7.85 14.81
C ASP A 350 15.17 6.66 14.38
N PRO A 351 16.45 6.92 14.03
CA PRO A 351 17.34 5.87 13.53
C PRO A 351 17.56 4.75 14.55
N LEU A 352 17.54 5.04 15.85
CA LEU A 352 17.73 4.06 16.91
C LEU A 352 16.50 3.12 17.02
N ALA A 353 15.30 3.69 16.98
CA ALA A 353 14.07 2.90 16.95
C ALA A 353 14.01 2.01 15.69
N LEU A 354 14.39 2.57 14.54
CA LEU A 354 14.44 1.82 13.29
C LEU A 354 15.46 0.68 13.35
N GLN A 355 16.69 0.94 13.80
CA GLN A 355 17.73 -0.08 13.92
C GLN A 355 17.32 -1.22 14.85
N THR A 356 16.68 -0.88 15.98
CA THR A 356 16.15 -1.89 16.93
C THR A 356 15.06 -2.73 16.26
N PHE A 357 14.13 -2.09 15.56
CA PHE A 357 13.06 -2.78 14.85
C PHE A 357 13.59 -3.73 13.76
N CYS A 358 14.57 -3.29 12.98
CA CYS A 358 15.16 -4.07 11.90
C CYS A 358 16.00 -5.26 12.38
N ALA A 359 16.61 -5.16 13.56
CA ALA A 359 17.33 -6.28 14.18
C ALA A 359 16.40 -7.44 14.57
N ASP A 360 15.15 -7.14 14.93
CA ASP A 360 14.14 -8.11 15.38
C ASP A 360 13.13 -8.48 14.27
N LEU A 361 13.39 -8.09 13.01
CA LEU A 361 12.45 -8.24 11.91
C LEU A 361 12.28 -9.72 11.53
N THR A 362 11.15 -10.31 11.90
CA THR A 362 10.82 -11.70 11.53
C THR A 362 10.03 -11.77 10.22
N VAL A 363 10.45 -12.65 9.32
CA VAL A 363 9.75 -12.89 8.04
C VAL A 363 8.37 -13.52 8.29
N GLY A 364 7.32 -12.99 7.66
CA GLY A 364 5.92 -13.38 7.88
C GLY A 364 5.15 -12.52 8.90
N ALA A 365 5.84 -11.76 9.76
CA ALA A 365 5.22 -10.75 10.64
C ALA A 365 5.28 -9.32 10.06
N SER A 366 6.01 -9.17 8.97
CA SER A 366 6.50 -7.88 8.46
C SER A 366 5.94 -7.63 7.08
N SER A 367 5.50 -6.40 6.85
CA SER A 367 5.00 -5.94 5.55
C SER A 367 6.17 -5.59 4.60
N PRO A 368 5.97 -5.58 3.27
CA PRO A 368 6.98 -5.10 2.33
C PRO A 368 7.53 -3.70 2.68
N ALA A 369 6.70 -2.80 3.23
CA ALA A 369 7.14 -1.49 3.69
C ALA A 369 8.07 -1.55 4.92
N ASP A 370 7.94 -2.57 5.77
CA ASP A 370 8.85 -2.76 6.91
C ASP A 370 10.25 -3.14 6.41
N TRP A 371 10.32 -4.02 5.41
CA TRP A 371 11.57 -4.35 4.72
C TRP A 371 12.19 -3.12 4.05
N LEU A 372 11.38 -2.35 3.33
CA LEU A 372 11.87 -1.16 2.62
C LEU A 372 12.41 -0.10 3.60
N GLN A 373 11.75 0.11 4.75
CA GLN A 373 12.28 1.01 5.79
C GLN A 373 13.62 0.52 6.36
N CYS A 374 13.83 -0.79 6.47
CA CYS A 374 15.10 -1.31 6.97
C CYS A 374 16.27 -1.04 6.03
N ALA A 375 16.03 -0.81 4.74
CA ALA A 375 17.06 -0.28 3.85
C ALA A 375 17.56 1.11 4.31
N ALA A 376 16.75 1.87 5.03
CA ALA A 376 17.13 3.18 5.53
C ALA A 376 18.15 3.10 6.69
N THR A 377 18.37 1.94 7.35
CA THR A 377 19.38 1.84 8.42
C THR A 377 20.80 2.07 7.93
N ASP A 378 21.04 1.80 6.65
CA ASP A 378 22.34 2.01 6.01
C ASP A 378 22.50 3.43 5.44
N ALA A 379 21.44 4.24 5.49
CA ALA A 379 21.48 5.64 5.11
C ALA A 379 21.97 6.50 6.27
N ASP A 380 22.58 7.64 5.96
CA ASP A 380 22.91 8.66 6.96
C ASP A 380 21.64 9.39 7.41
N LEU A 381 20.74 8.69 8.11
CA LEU A 381 19.49 9.27 8.63
C LEU A 381 19.73 10.31 9.72
N ALA A 382 20.97 10.44 10.21
CA ALA A 382 21.39 11.50 11.12
C ALA A 382 21.70 12.82 10.38
N SER A 383 21.64 12.83 9.04
CA SER A 383 22.00 14.00 8.23
C SER A 383 20.95 15.12 8.30
N GLY A 384 21.03 15.95 9.33
CA GLY A 384 20.40 17.28 9.40
C GLY A 384 18.86 17.31 9.44
N ASP A 385 18.33 18.53 9.50
CA ASP A 385 16.89 18.77 9.40
C ASP A 385 16.50 18.75 7.91
N LEU A 386 15.67 17.78 7.53
CA LEU A 386 15.14 17.61 6.17
C LEU A 386 13.77 18.30 5.98
N ALA A 387 13.29 19.03 7.00
CA ALA A 387 12.04 19.78 6.89
C ALA A 387 12.17 20.96 5.93
N ASP A 388 11.07 21.34 5.29
CA ASP A 388 10.97 22.52 4.43
C ASP A 388 9.78 23.37 4.87
N SER A 389 10.04 24.58 5.37
CA SER A 389 9.02 25.45 5.94
C SER A 389 7.96 25.92 4.93
N ARG A 390 8.22 25.78 3.62
CA ARG A 390 7.25 26.10 2.58
C ARG A 390 6.12 25.08 2.51
N VAL A 391 6.34 23.85 2.98
CA VAL A 391 5.30 22.81 3.06
C VAL A 391 4.37 23.15 4.22
N THR A 392 3.20 23.71 3.90
CA THR A 392 2.22 24.21 4.87
C THR A 392 0.99 23.33 5.01
N GLN A 393 0.83 22.34 4.11
CA GLN A 393 -0.29 21.40 4.13
C GLN A 393 0.13 20.06 3.49
N LEU A 394 -0.45 18.96 3.96
CA LEU A 394 -0.05 17.62 3.55
C LEU A 394 -1.25 16.74 3.19
N VAL A 395 -1.19 16.04 2.06
CA VAL A 395 -2.06 14.90 1.74
C VAL A 395 -1.18 13.67 1.62
N VAL A 396 -1.42 12.65 2.44
CA VAL A 396 -0.68 11.38 2.35
C VAL A 396 -1.63 10.24 2.03
N MET A 397 -1.24 9.39 1.09
CA MET A 397 -2.03 8.26 0.63
C MET A 397 -1.23 6.99 0.80
N ASN A 398 -1.72 6.06 1.64
CA ASN A 398 -1.06 4.78 1.90
C ASN A 398 0.44 4.94 2.19
N PRO A 399 0.83 5.83 3.11
CA PRO A 399 2.23 6.21 3.26
C PRO A 399 3.06 5.04 3.78
N LEU A 400 4.31 4.98 3.33
CA LEU A 400 5.34 4.32 4.10
C LEU A 400 5.65 5.21 5.31
N ALA A 401 5.43 4.69 6.51
CA ALA A 401 5.68 5.37 7.76
C ALA A 401 5.95 4.31 8.84
N GLY A 402 5.60 4.57 10.10
CA GLY A 402 5.83 3.59 11.18
C GLY A 402 7.17 3.79 11.87
N ARG A 403 7.97 2.73 12.03
CA ARG A 403 9.12 2.72 12.95
C ARG A 403 10.28 3.62 12.52
N ILE A 404 10.37 4.00 11.24
CA ILE A 404 11.32 5.01 10.78
C ILE A 404 11.15 6.37 11.50
N PHE A 405 9.95 6.69 12.01
CA PHE A 405 9.68 7.89 12.83
C PHE A 405 9.63 7.61 14.34
N GLY A 406 9.84 6.36 14.76
CA GLY A 406 9.63 5.92 16.14
C GLY A 406 8.20 6.20 16.65
N ASP A 407 8.06 6.34 17.96
CA ASP A 407 6.76 6.56 18.61
C ASP A 407 6.37 8.06 18.71
N THR A 408 7.33 8.96 18.44
CA THR A 408 7.19 10.39 18.72
C THR A 408 7.57 11.30 17.56
N GLY A 409 8.25 10.79 16.53
CA GLY A 409 8.77 11.59 15.41
C GLY A 409 7.68 12.40 14.70
N LEU A 410 6.54 11.76 14.43
CA LEU A 410 5.40 12.39 13.75
C LEU A 410 4.63 13.42 14.60
N ARG A 411 4.88 13.51 15.91
CA ARG A 411 4.33 14.59 16.75
C ARG A 411 4.89 15.96 16.39
N HIS A 412 5.94 16.02 15.58
CA HIS A 412 6.51 17.27 15.08
C HIS A 412 5.80 17.80 13.84
N VAL A 413 5.01 16.95 13.15
CA VAL A 413 4.15 17.39 12.05
C VAL A 413 2.99 18.23 12.62
N LYS A 414 3.04 19.54 12.37
CA LYS A 414 2.04 20.52 12.84
C LYS A 414 1.08 20.99 11.75
N VAL A 415 1.45 20.80 10.49
CA VAL A 415 0.65 21.24 9.34
C VAL A 415 -0.66 20.44 9.23
N PRO A 416 -1.74 21.03 8.69
CA PRO A 416 -2.96 20.29 8.42
C PRO A 416 -2.70 19.11 7.48
N THR A 417 -3.13 17.91 7.86
CA THR A 417 -2.87 16.66 7.13
C THR A 417 -4.15 15.90 6.77
N LEU A 418 -4.40 15.67 5.49
CA LEU A 418 -5.41 14.72 5.02
C LEU A 418 -4.73 13.37 4.80
N PHE A 419 -5.12 12.37 5.57
CA PHE A 419 -4.48 11.07 5.63
C PHE A 419 -5.42 10.02 5.04
N LEU A 420 -5.00 9.34 3.98
CA LEU A 420 -5.77 8.26 3.36
C LEU A 420 -5.20 6.90 3.73
N THR A 421 -6.10 5.99 4.09
CA THR A 421 -5.82 4.59 4.41
C THR A 421 -6.63 3.65 3.51
N SER A 422 -5.97 2.61 2.99
CA SER A 422 -6.56 1.57 2.14
C SER A 422 -6.57 0.24 2.89
N THR A 423 -7.75 -0.29 3.20
CA THR A 423 -7.83 -1.45 4.13
C THR A 423 -7.35 -2.77 3.55
N SER A 424 -7.27 -2.93 2.23
CA SER A 424 -6.65 -4.08 1.54
C SER A 424 -5.23 -3.79 1.07
N ASP A 425 -4.56 -2.77 1.62
CA ASP A 425 -3.15 -2.50 1.34
C ASP A 425 -2.24 -3.54 2.00
N SER A 426 -1.65 -4.39 1.18
CA SER A 426 -0.71 -5.45 1.57
C SER A 426 0.75 -5.00 1.60
N ILE A 427 1.05 -3.78 1.14
CA ILE A 427 2.40 -3.23 1.06
C ILE A 427 2.71 -2.42 2.31
N THR A 428 1.86 -1.43 2.59
CA THR A 428 1.95 -0.59 3.79
C THR A 428 0.87 -1.02 4.77
N SER A 429 1.23 -1.81 5.79
CA SER A 429 0.23 -2.36 6.69
C SER A 429 -0.66 -1.29 7.34
N VAL A 430 -1.98 -1.45 7.23
CA VAL A 430 -2.97 -0.45 7.69
C VAL A 430 -2.73 -0.02 9.15
N SER A 431 -2.36 -0.97 9.99
CA SER A 431 -2.19 -0.75 11.42
C SER A 431 -0.91 0.03 11.76
N GLU A 432 0.26 -0.47 11.37
CA GLU A 432 1.57 0.08 11.78
C GLU A 432 2.05 1.20 10.84
N GLN A 433 1.70 1.15 9.55
CA GLN A 433 2.16 2.11 8.54
C GLN A 433 1.17 3.26 8.31
N GLN A 434 -0.12 3.09 8.64
CA GLN A 434 -1.15 4.08 8.31
C GLN A 434 -1.86 4.63 9.54
N LEU A 435 -2.64 3.82 10.27
CA LEU A 435 -3.45 4.29 11.40
C LEU A 435 -2.62 4.73 12.61
N GLN A 436 -1.56 4.01 12.97
CA GLN A 436 -0.68 4.43 14.06
C GLN A 436 0.00 5.76 13.73
N PRO A 437 0.65 5.96 12.55
CA PRO A 437 1.16 7.25 12.10
C PRO A 437 0.11 8.37 12.11
N PHE A 438 -1.10 8.11 11.58
CA PHE A 438 -2.20 9.06 11.65
C PHE A 438 -2.48 9.50 13.09
N ASN A 439 -2.51 8.56 14.04
CA ASN A 439 -2.77 8.84 15.46
C ASN A 439 -1.61 9.58 16.16
N GLN A 440 -0.38 9.47 15.67
CA GLN A 440 0.77 10.20 16.21
C GLN A 440 0.82 11.68 15.79
N LEU A 441 0.17 12.06 14.68
CA LEU A 441 0.12 13.45 14.22
C LEU A 441 -0.43 14.39 15.31
N SER A 442 0.11 15.60 15.38
CA SER A 442 -0.33 16.59 16.39
C SER A 442 -1.01 17.83 15.79
N GLY A 443 -0.83 18.07 14.50
CA GLY A 443 -1.54 19.11 13.76
C GLY A 443 -3.01 18.73 13.47
N PRO A 444 -3.79 19.65 12.89
CA PRO A 444 -5.12 19.34 12.37
C PRO A 444 -5.04 18.16 11.39
N ARG A 445 -5.94 17.20 11.52
CA ARG A 445 -5.89 15.99 10.71
C ARG A 445 -7.28 15.49 10.35
N ALA A 446 -7.37 14.82 9.21
CA ALA A 446 -8.54 14.09 8.77
C ALA A 446 -8.12 12.76 8.17
N LEU A 447 -8.93 11.73 8.36
CA LEU A 447 -8.76 10.39 7.87
C LEU A 447 -9.78 10.13 6.76
N VAL A 448 -9.31 9.62 5.63
CA VAL A 448 -10.11 8.99 4.58
C VAL A 448 -9.82 7.50 4.64
N ALA A 449 -10.79 6.67 4.99
CA ALA A 449 -10.66 5.22 4.94
C ALA A 449 -11.36 4.65 3.71
N VAL A 450 -10.58 4.01 2.84
CA VAL A 450 -11.04 3.30 1.65
C VAL A 450 -11.12 1.81 2.01
N ILE A 451 -12.34 1.36 2.30
CA ILE A 451 -12.61 -0.03 2.67
C ILE A 451 -12.53 -0.89 1.41
N GLY A 452 -11.76 -1.98 1.43
CA GLY A 452 -11.45 -2.80 0.24
C GLY A 452 -10.35 -2.25 -0.67
N GLY A 453 -9.96 -0.98 -0.53
CA GLY A 453 -8.93 -0.35 -1.37
C GLY A 453 -7.55 -0.99 -1.19
N THR A 454 -6.80 -1.08 -2.29
CA THR A 454 -5.44 -1.66 -2.37
C THR A 454 -4.38 -0.57 -2.25
N HIS A 455 -3.09 -0.95 -2.34
CA HIS A 455 -1.98 0.00 -2.33
C HIS A 455 -2.02 0.98 -3.51
N LEU A 456 -2.36 0.51 -4.72
CA LEU A 456 -2.35 1.33 -5.94
C LEU A 456 -3.73 1.87 -6.34
N SER A 457 -4.80 1.59 -5.58
CA SER A 457 -6.17 2.04 -5.91
C SER A 457 -6.33 3.55 -6.13
N VAL A 458 -5.43 4.36 -5.57
CA VAL A 458 -5.42 5.83 -5.74
C VAL A 458 -4.71 6.29 -7.01
N GLY A 459 -3.98 5.41 -7.68
CA GLY A 459 -3.17 5.71 -8.85
C GLY A 459 -3.99 5.96 -10.11
N ASP A 460 -3.34 6.59 -11.07
CA ASP A 460 -3.85 6.73 -12.42
C ASP A 460 -3.81 5.37 -13.14
N PRO A 461 -4.96 4.80 -13.55
CA PRO A 461 -4.99 3.48 -14.20
C PRO A 461 -4.20 3.44 -15.52
N GLU A 462 -3.98 4.58 -16.18
CA GLU A 462 -3.18 4.66 -17.40
C GLU A 462 -1.67 4.66 -17.13
N ASN A 463 -1.26 4.84 -15.87
CA ASN A 463 0.14 4.98 -15.45
C ASN A 463 0.53 4.02 -14.29
N ILE A 464 -0.31 3.02 -14.00
CA ILE A 464 0.07 1.92 -13.12
C ILE A 464 0.98 0.97 -13.89
N ASN A 465 2.17 0.69 -13.36
CA ASN A 465 3.08 -0.28 -13.94
C ASN A 465 2.45 -1.68 -13.97
N PRO A 466 2.18 -2.27 -15.15
CA PRO A 466 1.54 -3.59 -15.25
C PRO A 466 2.36 -4.73 -14.65
N ALA A 467 3.69 -4.54 -14.49
CA ALA A 467 4.52 -5.53 -13.81
C ALA A 467 4.23 -5.57 -12.30
N LEU A 468 3.89 -4.43 -11.69
CA LEU A 468 3.56 -4.35 -10.25
C LEU A 468 2.22 -5.00 -9.94
N THR A 469 1.24 -4.92 -10.83
CA THR A 469 -0.10 -5.52 -10.63
C THR A 469 -0.12 -7.04 -10.77
N GLN A 470 0.94 -7.62 -11.33
CA GLN A 470 1.12 -9.07 -11.46
C GLN A 470 1.84 -9.69 -10.25
N VAL A 471 2.32 -8.85 -9.32
CA VAL A 471 2.97 -9.32 -8.10
C VAL A 471 1.89 -9.91 -7.16
N PRO A 472 2.01 -11.18 -6.73
CA PRO A 472 0.96 -11.87 -5.98
C PRO A 472 0.50 -11.17 -4.70
N PHE A 473 1.38 -10.39 -4.08
CA PHE A 473 1.11 -9.63 -2.85
C PHE A 473 0.73 -8.17 -3.12
N MET A 474 0.48 -7.77 -4.37
CA MET A 474 -0.02 -6.43 -4.73
C MET A 474 -1.23 -6.56 -5.68
N PRO A 475 -2.32 -7.25 -5.26
CA PRO A 475 -3.51 -7.33 -6.08
C PRO A 475 -4.06 -5.93 -6.32
N GLU A 476 -4.47 -5.65 -7.55
CA GLU A 476 -5.02 -4.35 -7.92
C GLU A 476 -6.46 -4.47 -8.38
N LEU A 477 -7.28 -3.47 -8.02
CA LEU A 477 -8.67 -3.44 -8.42
C LEU A 477 -8.81 -2.93 -9.86
N PRO A 478 -9.83 -3.38 -10.61
CA PRO A 478 -10.13 -2.84 -11.92
C PRO A 478 -10.32 -1.32 -11.89
N ALA A 479 -9.95 -0.66 -12.99
CA ALA A 479 -10.05 0.79 -13.12
C ALA A 479 -11.50 1.28 -12.92
N GLU A 480 -12.49 0.49 -13.32
CA GLU A 480 -13.91 0.78 -13.16
C GLU A 480 -14.31 0.81 -11.68
N GLU A 481 -13.81 -0.13 -10.88
CA GLU A 481 -14.12 -0.23 -9.43
C GLU A 481 -13.54 0.95 -8.65
N THR A 482 -12.36 1.44 -9.05
CA THR A 482 -11.66 2.57 -8.42
C THR A 482 -12.06 3.94 -8.99
N SER A 483 -12.92 3.99 -10.01
CA SER A 483 -13.34 5.24 -10.66
C SER A 483 -14.03 6.23 -9.72
N GLN A 484 -14.91 5.75 -8.84
CA GLN A 484 -15.60 6.58 -7.85
C GLN A 484 -14.64 7.12 -6.78
N LEU A 485 -13.63 6.33 -6.40
CA LEU A 485 -12.56 6.79 -5.52
C LEU A 485 -11.79 7.95 -6.15
N ARG A 486 -11.40 7.86 -7.42
CA ARG A 486 -10.70 8.96 -8.10
C ARG A 486 -11.55 10.23 -8.17
N GLN A 487 -12.86 10.12 -8.45
CA GLN A 487 -13.77 11.27 -8.44
C GLN A 487 -13.91 11.89 -7.04
N TYR A 488 -13.99 11.07 -5.99
CA TYR A 488 -13.96 11.54 -4.61
C TYR A 488 -12.67 12.27 -4.30
N LEU A 489 -11.51 11.70 -4.67
CA LEU A 489 -10.20 12.29 -4.41
C LEU A 489 -10.03 13.63 -5.12
N ASN A 490 -10.47 13.75 -6.38
CA ASN A 490 -10.52 15.02 -7.10
C ASN A 490 -11.23 16.11 -6.28
N GLY A 491 -12.40 15.79 -5.73
CA GLY A 491 -13.18 16.74 -4.94
C GLY A 491 -12.62 17.02 -3.55
N ALA A 492 -12.26 15.97 -2.81
CA ALA A 492 -11.79 16.07 -1.44
C ALA A 492 -10.41 16.75 -1.36
N VAL A 493 -9.46 16.36 -2.23
CA VAL A 493 -8.13 16.95 -2.28
C VAL A 493 -8.20 18.42 -2.70
N LEU A 494 -8.95 18.76 -3.75
CA LEU A 494 -9.15 20.17 -4.13
C LEU A 494 -9.74 20.95 -2.95
N SER A 495 -10.78 20.42 -2.32
CA SER A 495 -11.44 21.09 -1.19
C SER A 495 -10.51 21.27 0.01
N PHE A 496 -9.59 20.34 0.21
CA PHE A 496 -8.56 20.40 1.24
C PHE A 496 -7.52 21.46 0.91
N VAL A 497 -6.95 21.48 -0.31
CA VAL A 497 -6.00 22.53 -0.75
C VAL A 497 -6.61 23.92 -0.61
N MET A 498 -7.87 24.07 -0.97
CA MET A 498 -8.57 25.35 -0.92
C MET A 498 -8.81 25.88 0.51
N GLN A 499 -8.56 25.08 1.56
CA GLN A 499 -8.62 25.54 2.95
C GLN A 499 -7.56 26.61 3.27
N GLN A 500 -6.48 26.70 2.48
CA GLN A 500 -5.45 27.74 2.62
C GLN A 500 -5.82 29.07 1.95
N THR A 501 -7.00 29.14 1.32
CA THR A 501 -7.43 30.30 0.51
C THR A 501 -8.62 31.02 1.14
N LYS A 502 -8.97 32.18 0.56
CA LYS A 502 -10.22 32.90 0.91
C LYS A 502 -11.49 32.09 0.62
N ALA A 503 -11.40 31.03 -0.20
CA ALA A 503 -12.52 30.16 -0.53
C ALA A 503 -12.75 29.01 0.47
N ALA A 504 -11.94 28.88 1.53
CA ALA A 504 -12.00 27.79 2.50
C ALA A 504 -13.42 27.43 2.95
N LYS A 505 -14.21 28.42 3.38
CA LYS A 505 -15.61 28.22 3.83
C LYS A 505 -16.53 27.61 2.76
N ARG A 506 -16.27 27.89 1.48
CA ARG A 506 -17.05 27.35 0.35
C ARG A 506 -16.71 25.89 0.10
N TYR A 507 -15.47 25.49 0.34
CA TYR A 507 -14.97 24.14 0.12
C TYR A 507 -15.06 23.22 1.35
N GLN A 508 -15.20 23.78 2.55
CA GLN A 508 -15.27 23.01 3.80
C GLN A 508 -16.37 21.92 3.82
N PRO A 509 -17.57 22.12 3.25
CA PRO A 509 -18.62 21.09 3.27
C PRO A 509 -18.26 19.79 2.52
N PHE A 510 -17.24 19.78 1.67
CA PHE A 510 -16.79 18.59 0.95
C PHE A 510 -15.70 17.80 1.70
N LEU A 511 -15.32 18.27 2.90
CA LEU A 511 -14.44 17.58 3.83
C LEU A 511 -15.28 17.00 4.97
N SER A 512 -16.20 16.10 4.60
CA SER A 512 -17.20 15.57 5.52
C SER A 512 -17.54 14.08 5.25
N PRO A 513 -18.10 13.37 6.25
CA PRO A 513 -18.62 12.01 6.08
C PRO A 513 -19.67 11.91 4.96
N GLU A 514 -20.56 12.90 4.86
CA GLU A 514 -21.64 12.91 3.86
C GLU A 514 -21.10 13.03 2.43
N TYR A 515 -20.02 13.78 2.23
CA TYR A 515 -19.38 13.87 0.92
C TYR A 515 -18.71 12.55 0.54
N ALA A 516 -17.97 11.91 1.45
CA ALA A 516 -17.36 10.60 1.23
C ALA A 516 -18.39 9.50 0.94
N TYR A 517 -19.50 9.50 1.68
CA TYR A 517 -20.58 8.53 1.49
C TYR A 517 -21.17 8.57 0.08
N ARG A 518 -21.25 9.75 -0.57
CA ARG A 518 -21.80 9.88 -1.94
C ARG A 518 -21.02 9.13 -3.02
N PHE A 519 -19.73 8.90 -2.80
CA PHE A 519 -18.86 8.17 -3.72
C PHE A 519 -18.59 6.73 -3.25
N SER A 520 -19.14 6.34 -2.11
CA SER A 520 -19.04 4.96 -1.63
C SER A 520 -19.81 4.02 -2.54
N THR A 521 -19.20 2.88 -2.88
CA THR A 521 -19.87 1.77 -3.55
C THR A 521 -19.95 0.57 -2.60
N PRO A 522 -20.80 -0.44 -2.86
CA PRO A 522 -20.81 -1.66 -2.06
C PRO A 522 -19.46 -2.41 -2.06
N ALA A 523 -18.69 -2.31 -3.14
CA ALA A 523 -17.38 -2.94 -3.28
C ALA A 523 -16.25 -2.10 -2.67
N LEU A 524 -16.38 -0.77 -2.71
CA LEU A 524 -15.36 0.18 -2.26
C LEU A 524 -15.99 1.28 -1.38
N PRO A 525 -16.40 0.98 -0.14
CA PRO A 525 -16.90 2.01 0.77
C PRO A 525 -15.81 3.05 1.11
N ILE A 526 -16.19 4.32 1.14
CA ILE A 526 -15.32 5.44 1.51
C ILE A 526 -15.86 6.06 2.80
N ARG A 527 -15.01 6.22 3.79
CA ARG A 527 -15.34 6.81 5.09
C ARG A 527 -14.44 8.00 5.37
N TYR A 528 -14.98 9.00 6.06
CA TYR A 528 -14.25 10.21 6.42
C TYR A 528 -14.43 10.51 7.91
N SER A 529 -13.36 10.92 8.59
CA SER A 529 -13.40 11.31 10.00
C SER A 529 -12.27 12.28 10.34
N ASP A 530 -12.46 13.12 11.36
CA ASP A 530 -11.38 13.95 11.94
C ASP A 530 -10.50 13.17 12.94
N ARG A 531 -10.96 12.00 13.37
CA ARG A 531 -10.33 11.19 14.42
C ARG A 531 -10.54 9.70 14.21
N LEU A 532 -9.68 8.90 14.82
CA LEU A 532 -9.94 7.47 14.93
C LEU A 532 -11.07 7.18 15.93
N PRO A 533 -11.91 6.18 15.66
CA PRO A 533 -12.85 5.66 16.65
C PRO A 533 -12.15 5.29 17.97
N THR A 534 -12.86 5.48 19.08
CA THR A 534 -12.28 5.29 20.43
C THR A 534 -11.93 3.82 20.71
N SER A 535 -12.71 2.89 20.17
CA SER A 535 -12.43 1.44 20.12
C SER A 535 -11.13 1.15 19.37
N LEU A 536 -10.96 1.67 18.15
CA LEU A 536 -9.74 1.48 17.36
C LEU A 536 -8.50 2.11 18.00
N ASN A 537 -8.63 3.29 18.62
CA ASN A 537 -7.52 3.88 19.39
C ASN A 537 -7.10 3.00 20.58
N ARG A 538 -8.06 2.41 21.30
CA ARG A 538 -7.77 1.46 22.39
C ARG A 538 -7.15 0.17 21.87
N TRP A 539 -7.65 -0.35 20.74
CA TRP A 539 -7.10 -1.52 20.08
C TRP A 539 -5.65 -1.31 19.62
N LEU A 540 -5.34 -0.19 18.95
CA LEU A 540 -3.97 0.15 18.56
C LEU A 540 -3.03 0.22 19.78
N SER A 541 -3.48 0.88 20.85
CA SER A 541 -2.68 1.01 22.08
C SER A 541 -2.45 -0.34 22.76
N SER A 542 -3.47 -1.21 22.81
CA SER A 542 -3.32 -2.54 23.41
C SER A 542 -2.45 -3.46 22.55
N ARG A 543 -2.56 -3.37 21.22
CA ARG A 543 -1.70 -4.09 20.28
C ARG A 543 -0.24 -3.75 20.51
N GLU A 544 0.11 -2.48 20.70
CA GLU A 544 1.48 -2.05 20.97
C GLU A 544 2.08 -2.69 22.24
N VAL A 545 1.26 -2.86 23.29
CA VAL A 545 1.67 -3.56 24.52
C VAL A 545 1.82 -5.06 24.29
N LEU A 546 0.90 -5.68 23.54
CA LEU A 546 0.94 -7.10 23.21
C LEU A 546 2.15 -7.45 22.32
N ASN A 547 2.56 -6.55 21.44
CA ASN A 547 3.73 -6.69 20.57
C ASN A 547 5.01 -6.97 21.36
N ARG A 548 5.12 -6.47 22.60
CA ARG A 548 6.30 -6.65 23.44
C ARG A 548 6.32 -7.95 24.24
N ARG A 549 5.23 -8.73 24.25
CA ARG A 549 5.03 -9.87 25.17
C ARG A 549 4.68 -11.19 24.50
N LEU A 550 4.17 -11.16 23.27
CA LEU A 550 3.64 -12.34 22.57
C LEU A 550 4.45 -12.66 21.33
N THR A 551 4.41 -13.93 20.92
CA THR A 551 4.90 -14.35 19.60
C THR A 551 4.03 -13.74 18.49
N PRO A 552 4.55 -13.58 17.26
CA PRO A 552 3.81 -12.95 16.16
C PRO A 552 2.42 -13.56 15.89
N ALA A 553 2.29 -14.88 15.89
CA ALA A 553 1.01 -15.55 15.67
C ALA A 553 -0.01 -15.28 16.81
N LEU A 554 0.46 -15.30 18.07
CA LEU A 554 -0.41 -15.00 19.22
C LEU A 554 -0.82 -13.51 19.24
N LYS A 555 0.07 -12.61 18.80
CA LYS A 555 -0.23 -11.20 18.60
C LYS A 555 -1.36 -11.02 17.58
N SER A 556 -1.23 -11.56 16.36
CA SER A 556 -2.25 -11.42 15.31
C SER A 556 -3.59 -12.04 15.73
N LEU A 557 -3.57 -13.20 16.39
CA LEU A 557 -4.79 -13.83 16.90
C LEU A 557 -5.49 -12.99 17.98
N ALA A 558 -4.73 -12.51 18.99
CA ALA A 558 -5.30 -11.67 20.04
C ALA A 558 -5.88 -10.36 19.47
N SER A 559 -5.18 -9.80 18.48
CA SER A 559 -5.61 -8.60 17.77
C SER A 559 -6.90 -8.83 16.97
N LEU A 560 -6.96 -9.91 16.19
CA LEU A 560 -8.15 -10.33 15.45
C LEU A 560 -9.36 -10.51 16.37
N LEU A 561 -9.20 -11.26 17.47
CA LEU A 561 -10.29 -11.49 18.43
C LEU A 561 -10.81 -10.19 19.04
N HIS A 562 -9.94 -9.22 19.30
CA HIS A 562 -10.34 -7.91 19.81
C HIS A 562 -11.14 -7.12 18.76
N LEU A 563 -10.73 -7.13 17.48
CA LEU A 563 -11.47 -6.49 16.39
C LEU A 563 -12.83 -7.13 16.17
N GLU A 564 -12.89 -8.46 16.11
CA GLU A 564 -14.15 -9.22 15.97
C GLU A 564 -15.10 -8.94 17.14
N PHE A 565 -14.56 -8.77 18.35
CA PHE A 565 -15.35 -8.37 19.51
C PHE A 565 -15.95 -6.96 19.34
N ILE A 566 -15.16 -5.99 18.87
CA ILE A 566 -15.64 -4.63 18.58
C ILE A 566 -16.76 -4.68 17.53
N ASP A 567 -16.54 -5.41 16.44
CA ASP A 567 -17.51 -5.55 15.34
C ASP A 567 -18.81 -6.25 15.80
N ALA A 568 -18.70 -7.30 16.62
CA ALA A 568 -19.86 -7.96 17.23
C ALA A 568 -20.66 -7.02 18.15
N GLN A 569 -19.98 -6.20 18.96
CA GLN A 569 -20.65 -5.19 19.80
C GLN A 569 -21.42 -4.18 18.96
N HIS A 570 -20.85 -3.73 17.84
CA HIS A 570 -21.51 -2.83 16.92
C HIS A 570 -22.77 -3.47 16.31
N ARG A 571 -22.65 -4.69 15.76
CA ARG A 571 -23.79 -5.44 15.19
C ARG A 571 -24.94 -5.59 16.19
N ILE A 572 -24.65 -5.93 17.44
CA ILE A 572 -25.66 -6.06 18.51
C ILE A 572 -26.34 -4.71 18.80
N ALA A 573 -25.58 -3.61 18.81
CA ALA A 573 -26.11 -2.27 19.04
C ALA A 573 -27.06 -1.85 17.91
N THR A 574 -26.70 -2.10 16.65
CA THR A 574 -27.55 -1.79 15.48
C THR A 574 -28.84 -2.61 15.51
N LEU A 575 -28.77 -3.93 15.74
CA LEU A 575 -29.95 -4.78 15.88
C LEU A 575 -30.89 -4.30 16.99
N ARG A 576 -30.33 -3.80 18.11
CA ARG A 576 -31.13 -3.23 19.20
C ARG A 576 -31.82 -1.93 18.76
N GLN A 577 -31.14 -1.06 18.02
CA GLN A 577 -31.74 0.17 17.50
C GLN A 577 -32.87 -0.12 16.50
N ASP A 578 -32.66 -1.08 15.58
CA ASP A 578 -33.68 -1.50 14.63
C ASP A 578 -34.89 -2.12 15.32
N ALA A 579 -34.66 -2.98 16.32
CA ALA A 579 -35.74 -3.56 17.12
C ALA A 579 -36.54 -2.48 17.88
N ILE A 580 -35.89 -1.44 18.41
CA ILE A 580 -36.56 -0.30 19.06
C ILE A 580 -37.35 0.52 18.03
N ALA A 581 -36.79 0.79 16.85
CA ALA A 581 -37.45 1.54 15.79
C ALA A 581 -38.69 0.83 15.23
N GLN A 582 -38.69 -0.51 15.26
CA GLN A 582 -39.80 -1.35 14.80
C GLN A 582 -40.84 -1.65 15.89
N MET A 583 -40.62 -1.27 17.15
CA MET A 583 -41.64 -1.39 18.19
C MET A 583 -42.78 -0.40 17.94
N PRO A 584 -44.06 -0.84 17.85
CA PRO A 584 -45.18 0.08 17.70
C PRO A 584 -45.30 0.94 18.97
N MET A 585 -44.94 2.22 18.86
CA MET A 585 -45.22 3.24 19.86
C MET A 585 -46.74 3.47 19.92
N SER A 586 -47.45 2.58 20.60
CA SER A 586 -48.84 2.83 20.97
C SER A 586 -48.81 3.96 22.01
N PRO A 587 -49.46 5.12 21.78
CA PRO A 587 -49.58 6.10 22.84
C PRO A 587 -50.33 5.44 23.99
N LEU A 588 -49.69 5.36 25.16
CA LEU A 588 -50.36 4.99 26.40
C LEU A 588 -51.46 6.02 26.66
N ASN A 589 -52.66 5.71 26.19
CA ASN A 589 -53.85 6.52 26.38
C ASN A 589 -54.29 6.34 27.83
N LEU A 590 -53.71 7.13 28.74
CA LEU A 590 -54.00 7.15 30.18
C LEU A 590 -55.39 7.70 30.52
N SER A 591 -56.33 7.68 29.57
CA SER A 591 -57.73 8.07 29.75
C SER A 591 -58.67 6.94 29.34
N ALA A 592 -58.69 5.85 30.10
CA ALA A 592 -59.79 4.89 30.02
C ALA A 592 -60.08 4.22 31.37
N ARG A 593 -61.19 4.67 31.98
CA ARG A 593 -61.99 4.05 33.05
C ARG A 593 -61.50 4.21 34.49
N LEU A 594 -61.67 5.41 35.02
CA LEU A 594 -62.22 5.55 36.37
C LEU A 594 -63.74 5.20 36.32
N PRO A 595 -64.26 4.34 37.21
CA PRO A 595 -65.69 4.03 37.27
C PRO A 595 -66.51 5.26 37.69
N ARG A 596 -67.63 5.50 37.00
CA ARG A 596 -68.62 6.56 37.22
C ARG A 596 -69.49 6.32 38.47
N SER A 597 -68.86 6.15 39.62
CA SER A 597 -69.54 6.10 40.92
C SER A 597 -68.71 6.84 41.96
N LEU A 598 -68.61 8.17 41.79
CA LEU A 598 -68.30 9.17 42.82
C LEU A 598 -68.36 10.55 42.15
N VAL A 599 -69.58 11.04 41.91
CA VAL A 599 -69.85 12.48 41.78
C VAL A 599 -70.68 12.85 43.00
N PHE A 600 -70.03 13.47 43.99
CA PHE A 600 -70.69 14.42 44.88
C PHE A 600 -69.63 15.44 45.33
N TYR A 601 -70.00 16.72 45.20
CA TYR A 601 -69.30 17.94 45.65
C TYR A 601 -68.06 18.39 44.88
N GLN A 602 -68.23 19.31 43.92
CA GLN A 602 -68.19 20.75 44.25
C GLN A 602 -68.50 21.61 43.03
N ALA A 603 -69.45 22.51 43.23
CA ALA A 603 -69.83 23.58 42.33
C ALA A 603 -68.97 24.84 42.57
N ALA A 604 -68.85 25.63 41.50
CA ALA A 604 -68.81 27.09 41.50
C ALA A 604 -67.63 27.81 42.19
N HIS A 605 -66.63 28.21 41.39
CA HIS A 605 -66.21 29.62 41.36
C HIS A 605 -65.42 29.97 40.08
N ASN A 606 -65.79 31.14 39.52
CA ASN A 606 -65.05 31.99 38.59
C ASN A 606 -65.02 31.63 37.09
N GLN A 607 -66.15 31.92 36.44
CA GLN A 607 -66.13 32.75 35.23
C GLN A 607 -65.55 34.14 35.57
N THR A 608 -64.50 34.58 34.88
CA THR A 608 -64.37 35.95 34.33
C THR A 608 -63.01 36.12 33.63
N ASN A 609 -63.04 36.85 32.50
CA ASN A 609 -61.94 37.51 31.80
C ASN A 609 -61.12 36.70 30.77
N ARG A 610 -61.74 36.49 29.61
CA ARG A 610 -61.11 36.80 28.31
C ARG A 610 -61.91 37.94 27.68
N GLU A 611 -61.34 39.14 27.63
CA GLU A 611 -61.54 40.11 26.55
C GLU A 611 -60.69 41.37 26.81
N SER A 612 -60.22 41.97 25.72
CA SER A 612 -59.39 43.19 25.61
C SER A 612 -57.87 43.05 25.81
N SER A 613 -57.14 42.95 24.70
CA SER A 613 -56.05 43.89 24.36
C SER A 613 -55.37 43.44 23.05
N HIS A 614 -55.99 43.84 21.93
CA HIS A 614 -55.26 44.11 20.70
C HIS A 614 -54.93 45.60 20.68
N GLN A 615 -53.73 45.89 20.16
CA GLN A 615 -53.24 47.16 19.62
C GLN A 615 -52.53 48.17 20.54
N ALA A 616 -51.24 48.31 20.19
CA ALA A 616 -50.60 49.54 19.69
C ALA A 616 -49.66 50.30 20.63
N GLU A 617 -48.41 50.32 20.16
CA GLU A 617 -47.55 51.49 19.98
C GLU A 617 -47.00 52.30 21.18
N SER A 618 -45.67 52.40 21.12
CA SER A 618 -44.86 53.61 21.28
C SER A 618 -44.21 53.89 22.63
N ARG A 619 -42.87 54.04 22.53
CA ARG A 619 -41.98 55.01 23.21
C ARG A 619 -41.96 55.00 24.74
N LEU A 620 -40.83 54.58 25.30
CA LEU A 620 -39.77 55.47 25.77
C LEU A 620 -38.47 54.69 26.03
#